data_AF-A0A7S3AWF3-F1
#
_entry.id   AF-A0A7S3AWF3-F1
#
_cell.length_a   1.000
_cell.length_b   1.000
_cell.length_c   1.000
_cell.angle_alpha   90.00
_cell.angle_beta   90.00
_cell.angle_gamma   90.00
#
_symmetry.space_group_name_H-M   'P 1'
#
loop_
_entity.id
_entity.type
_entity.pdbx_description
1 polymer ?
#
loop_
_entity_poly.entity_id
_entity_poly.type
_entity_poly.pdbx_seq_one_letter_code
_entity_poly.pdbx_strand_id
1 'polypeptide(L)'
;QAWNGNNLLAIVYKIVRSEQPPIGDHYSDSLKSLVNSMLSKDPSMRPSLPQILNLPLIKGHTDRAMRLSPEVARAIASATPPLVASLDESAPIMSSSITSSSITSSSPSL
;
A
#
# COMPACT_ATOMS: atom_id res chain seq x y z
N GLN A 1 21.22 6.08 -6.93
CA GLN A 1 19.84 6.62 -6.83
C GLN A 1 19.12 6.38 -8.15
N ALA A 2 17.85 5.98 -8.09
CA ALA A 2 17.03 5.64 -9.26
C ALA A 2 16.54 6.86 -10.06
N TRP A 3 16.18 7.96 -9.39
CA TRP A 3 15.80 9.24 -10.01
C TRP A 3 16.44 10.39 -9.26
N ASN A 4 17.16 11.24 -9.97
CA ASN A 4 17.74 12.47 -9.46
C ASN A 4 17.59 13.56 -10.53
N GLY A 5 17.27 14.80 -10.15
CA GLY A 5 17.07 15.90 -11.09
C GLY A 5 17.40 17.23 -10.45
N ASN A 6 17.74 18.22 -11.29
CA ASN A 6 18.03 19.59 -10.86
C ASN A 6 16.77 20.39 -10.50
N ASN A 7 15.59 19.89 -10.85
CA ASN A 7 14.28 20.43 -10.49
C ASN A 7 13.20 19.34 -10.54
N LEU A 8 11.99 19.65 -10.04
CA LEU A 8 10.87 18.70 -10.00
C LEU A 8 10.48 18.18 -11.39
N LEU A 9 10.44 19.05 -12.41
CA LEU A 9 10.06 18.65 -13.76
C LEU A 9 11.05 17.64 -14.35
N ALA A 10 12.35 17.81 -14.09
CA ALA A 10 13.38 16.85 -14.48
C ALA A 10 13.20 15.49 -13.78
N ILE A 11 12.76 15.47 -12.51
CA ILE A 11 12.46 14.23 -11.78
C ILE A 11 11.23 13.55 -12.38
N VAL A 12 10.13 14.29 -12.59
CA VAL A 12 8.90 13.76 -13.19
C VAL A 12 9.17 13.18 -14.58
N TYR A 13 9.92 13.89 -15.41
CA TYR A 13 10.33 13.39 -16.73
C TYR A 13 11.08 12.05 -16.62
N LYS A 14 12.02 11.93 -15.69
CA LYS A 14 12.77 10.67 -15.48
C LYS A 14 11.88 9.54 -14.95
N ILE A 15 10.93 9.84 -14.07
CA ILE A 15 9.99 8.83 -13.56
C ILE A 15 9.09 8.32 -14.68
N VAL A 16 8.56 9.20 -15.53
CA VAL A 16 7.56 8.81 -16.53
C VAL A 16 8.21 8.25 -17.80
N ARG A 17 9.29 8.88 -18.27
CA ARG A 17 9.81 8.66 -19.64
C ARG A 17 11.21 8.08 -19.72
N SER A 18 12.06 8.24 -18.70
CA SER A 18 13.41 7.67 -18.81
C SER A 18 13.41 6.18 -18.54
N GLU A 19 14.13 5.45 -19.39
CA GLU A 19 14.57 4.09 -19.14
C GLU A 19 15.63 4.10 -18.03
N GLN A 20 15.61 3.06 -17.21
CA GLN A 20 16.48 2.95 -16.06
C GLN A 20 17.78 2.26 -16.49
N PRO A 21 18.96 2.74 -16.07
CA PRO A 21 20.21 2.06 -16.39
C PRO A 21 20.19 0.64 -15.78
N PRO A 22 20.79 -0.34 -16.48
CA PRO A 22 20.87 -1.69 -15.97
C PRO A 22 21.63 -1.71 -14.63
N ILE A 23 21.21 -2.61 -13.75
CA ILE A 23 21.88 -2.85 -12.48
C ILE A 23 23.25 -3.48 -12.75
N GLY A 24 24.26 -3.07 -11.98
CA GLY A 24 25.64 -3.53 -12.13
C GLY A 24 25.78 -5.06 -12.10
N ASP A 25 26.80 -5.56 -12.80
CA ASP A 25 26.96 -6.99 -13.08
C ASP A 25 27.26 -7.86 -11.86
N HIS A 26 27.70 -7.24 -10.76
CA HIS A 26 27.99 -7.92 -9.49
C HIS A 26 26.75 -8.44 -8.76
N TYR A 27 25.54 -8.10 -9.21
CA TYR A 27 24.29 -8.62 -8.66
C TYR A 27 23.79 -9.84 -9.44
N SER A 28 23.04 -10.71 -8.75
CA SER A 28 22.41 -11.87 -9.37
C SER A 28 21.30 -11.47 -10.34
N ASP A 29 21.11 -12.26 -11.40
CA ASP A 29 20.09 -12.00 -12.42
C ASP A 29 18.67 -11.99 -11.84
N SER A 30 18.43 -12.82 -10.82
CA SER A 30 17.15 -12.87 -10.12
C SER A 30 16.82 -11.55 -9.41
N LEU A 31 17.84 -10.87 -8.84
CA LEU A 31 17.66 -9.53 -8.25
C LEU A 31 17.47 -8.47 -9.34
N LYS A 32 18.25 -8.53 -10.42
CA LYS A 32 18.12 -7.59 -11.55
C LYS A 32 16.71 -7.65 -12.14
N SER A 33 16.19 -8.86 -12.38
CA SER A 33 14.84 -9.08 -12.89
C SER A 33 13.76 -8.58 -11.93
N LEU A 34 13.92 -8.83 -10.63
CA LEU A 34 12.99 -8.34 -9.62
C LEU A 34 12.89 -6.81 -9.64
N VAL A 35 14.02 -6.11 -9.62
CA VAL A 35 14.03 -4.63 -9.62
C VAL A 35 13.44 -4.08 -10.92
N ASN A 36 13.74 -4.70 -12.07
CA ASN A 36 13.13 -4.31 -13.34
C ASN A 36 11.59 -4.42 -13.30
N SER A 37 11.05 -5.50 -12.73
CA SER A 37 9.60 -5.67 -12.58
C SER A 37 8.99 -4.66 -11.61
N MET A 38 9.66 -4.34 -10.50
CA MET A 38 9.21 -3.34 -9.53
C MET A 38 9.16 -1.92 -10.13
N LEU A 39 10.10 -1.60 -11.01
CA LEU A 39 10.26 -0.28 -11.62
C LEU A 39 9.60 -0.14 -13.00
N SER A 40 8.83 -1.16 -13.40
CA SER A 40 8.02 -1.14 -14.62
C SER A 40 7.08 0.08 -14.66
N LYS A 41 6.94 0.67 -15.86
CA LYS A 41 5.96 1.74 -16.12
C LYS A 41 4.54 1.21 -16.19
N ASP A 42 4.36 -0.02 -16.65
CA ASP A 42 3.08 -0.71 -16.60
C ASP A 42 2.84 -1.22 -15.18
N PRO A 43 1.79 -0.73 -14.48
CA PRO A 43 1.45 -1.17 -13.14
C PRO A 43 1.06 -2.65 -13.08
N SER A 44 0.56 -3.23 -14.15
CA SER A 44 0.13 -4.65 -14.21
C SER A 44 1.31 -5.61 -14.12
N MET A 45 2.48 -5.16 -14.59
CA MET A 45 3.74 -5.90 -14.53
C MET A 45 4.43 -5.79 -13.16
N ARG A 46 3.96 -4.87 -12.30
CA ARG A 46 4.56 -4.66 -10.98
C ARG A 46 4.10 -5.78 -10.05
N PRO A 47 5.03 -6.54 -9.45
CA PRO A 47 4.65 -7.59 -8.51
C PRO A 47 4.04 -6.98 -7.25
N SER A 48 3.00 -7.63 -6.74
CA SER A 48 2.42 -7.29 -5.44
C SER A 48 3.36 -7.67 -4.29
N LEU A 49 3.17 -7.04 -3.13
CA LEU A 49 3.95 -7.34 -1.93
C LEU A 49 3.99 -8.84 -1.56
N PRO A 50 2.87 -9.59 -1.52
CA PRO A 50 2.92 -11.02 -1.21
C PRO A 50 3.69 -11.83 -2.27
N GLN A 51 3.67 -11.42 -3.55
CA GLN A 51 4.48 -12.07 -4.58
C GLN A 51 5.98 -11.85 -4.32
N ILE A 52 6.37 -10.63 -3.92
CA ILE A 52 7.76 -10.29 -3.58
C ILE A 52 8.24 -11.10 -2.37
N LEU A 53 7.44 -11.17 -1.30
CA LEU A 53 7.82 -11.87 -0.06
C LEU A 53 7.92 -13.39 -0.25
N ASN A 54 7.20 -13.96 -1.22
CA ASN A 54 7.28 -15.38 -1.56
C ASN A 54 8.46 -15.75 -2.46
N LEU A 55 9.22 -14.78 -2.97
CA LEU A 55 10.41 -15.07 -3.78
C LEU A 55 11.45 -15.81 -2.94
N PRO A 56 12.08 -16.89 -3.45
CA PRO A 56 13.10 -17.63 -2.71
C PRO A 56 14.24 -16.75 -2.18
N LEU A 57 14.59 -15.71 -2.95
CA LEU A 57 15.60 -14.72 -2.59
C LEU A 57 15.28 -13.94 -1.31
N ILE A 58 13.99 -13.73 -1.00
CA ILE A 58 13.53 -12.83 0.07
C ILE A 58 12.95 -13.63 1.24
N LYS A 59 12.20 -14.70 0.94
CA LYS A 59 11.49 -15.52 1.93
C LYS A 59 12.36 -15.93 3.11
N GLY A 60 13.55 -16.46 2.85
CA GLY A 60 14.47 -16.90 3.91
C GLY A 60 14.96 -15.76 4.83
N HIS A 61 15.07 -14.54 4.30
CA HIS A 61 15.41 -13.36 5.10
C HIS A 61 14.21 -12.88 5.92
N THR A 62 13.01 -12.89 5.34
CA THR A 62 11.77 -12.53 6.04
C THR A 62 11.47 -13.49 7.17
N ASP A 63 11.58 -14.80 6.93
CA ASP A 63 11.39 -15.84 7.96
C ASP A 63 12.37 -15.66 9.12
N ARG A 64 13.63 -15.32 8.82
CA ARG A 64 14.65 -15.03 9.83
C ARG A 64 14.31 -13.76 10.61
N ALA A 65 13.95 -12.68 9.92
CA ALA A 65 13.60 -11.41 10.55
C ALA A 65 12.39 -11.54 11.49
N MET A 66 11.38 -12.31 11.07
CA MET A 66 10.18 -12.56 11.87
C MET A 66 10.48 -13.39 13.13
N ARG A 67 11.46 -14.29 13.08
CA ARG A 67 11.92 -15.05 14.26
C ARG A 67 12.71 -14.19 15.25
N LEU A 68 13.47 -13.21 14.76
CA LEU A 68 14.36 -12.39 15.58
C LEU A 68 13.68 -11.12 16.14
N SER A 69 12.60 -10.64 15.52
CA SER A 69 11.85 -9.47 15.98
C SER A 69 10.36 -9.80 16.17
N PRO A 70 9.91 -10.06 17.42
CA PRO A 70 8.51 -10.29 17.72
C PRO A 70 7.62 -9.06 17.44
N GLU A 71 8.20 -7.86 17.39
CA GLU A 71 7.49 -6.62 17.04
C GLU A 71 7.04 -6.63 15.58
N VAL A 72 7.94 -7.04 14.67
CA VAL A 72 7.64 -7.15 13.23
C VAL A 72 6.57 -8.21 12.98
N ALA A 73 6.64 -9.36 13.66
CA ALA A 73 5.64 -10.41 13.55
C ALA A 73 4.24 -9.92 13.96
N ARG A 74 4.13 -9.11 15.03
CA ARG A 74 2.86 -8.53 15.48
C ARG A 74 2.34 -7.47 14.52
N ALA A 75 3.21 -6.60 14.00
CA ALA A 75 2.80 -5.56 13.04
C ALA A 75 2.21 -6.16 11.76
N ILE A 76 2.82 -7.23 11.21
CA ILE A 76 2.32 -7.89 10.00
C ILE A 76 1.01 -8.65 10.28
N ALA A 77 0.88 -9.34 11.42
CA ALA A 77 -0.36 -10.02 11.80
C ALA A 77 -1.53 -9.04 12.00
N SER A 78 -1.25 -7.81 12.42
CA SER A 78 -2.25 -6.75 12.56
C SER A 78 -2.61 -6.02 11.26
N ALA A 79 -1.84 -6.22 10.18
CA ALA A 79 -2.02 -5.56 8.90
C ALA A 79 -3.02 -6.28 7.98
N THR A 80 -4.14 -6.77 8.51
CA THR A 80 -5.33 -7.11 7.70
C THR A 80 -5.78 -5.85 6.95
N PRO A 81 -5.81 -5.83 5.60
CA PRO A 81 -6.30 -4.68 4.86
C PRO A 81 -7.81 -4.53 5.08
N PRO A 82 -8.30 -3.38 5.57
CA PRO A 82 -9.73 -3.14 5.73
C PRO A 82 -10.26 -2.50 4.45
N LEU A 83 -10.49 -3.23 3.35
CA LEU A 83 -11.26 -2.66 2.23
C LEU A 83 -11.81 -3.62 1.16
N VAL A 84 -12.16 -4.88 1.45
CA VAL A 84 -12.89 -5.71 0.44
C VAL A 84 -14.01 -6.59 1.01
N ALA A 85 -14.35 -6.47 2.29
CA ALA A 85 -15.47 -7.21 2.87
C ALA A 85 -16.62 -6.25 3.19
N SER A 86 -17.40 -5.84 2.18
CA SER A 86 -18.82 -5.45 2.28
C SER A 86 -19.32 -4.86 0.96
N LEU A 87 -19.50 -5.72 -0.05
CA LEU A 87 -20.49 -5.49 -1.11
C LEU A 87 -21.43 -6.70 -1.06
N ASP A 88 -22.27 -6.75 -0.03
CA ASP A 88 -23.45 -7.60 -0.02
C ASP A 88 -24.66 -6.71 -0.27
N GLU A 89 -25.09 -6.72 -1.53
CA GLU A 89 -26.33 -6.13 -2.01
C GLU A 89 -27.49 -7.04 -1.57
N SER A 90 -28.26 -6.62 -0.57
CA SER A 90 -29.65 -7.05 -0.37
C SER A 90 -30.36 -6.16 0.66
N ALA A 91 -31.25 -5.29 0.18
CA ALA A 91 -32.25 -4.59 1.01
C ALA A 91 -33.32 -5.59 1.53
N PRO A 92 -34.06 -5.32 2.62
CA PRO A 92 -35.20 -4.38 2.56
C PRO A 92 -35.51 -3.56 3.84
N ILE A 93 -35.99 -2.31 3.62
CA ILE A 93 -37.02 -1.52 4.33
C ILE A 93 -37.46 -1.93 5.76
N MET A 94 -37.36 -1.00 6.73
CA MET A 94 -38.49 -0.33 7.46
C MET A 94 -38.18 0.05 8.93
N SER A 95 -38.40 1.34 9.24
CA SER A 95 -38.92 1.96 10.47
C SER A 95 -38.24 1.91 11.85
N SER A 96 -38.51 3.00 12.58
CA SER A 96 -38.45 3.24 14.05
C SER A 96 -37.07 3.63 14.61
N SER A 97 -36.88 4.65 15.45
CA SER A 97 -37.74 5.69 16.03
C SER A 97 -36.84 6.88 16.41
N ILE A 98 -37.28 8.09 16.09
CA ILE A 98 -36.67 9.33 16.62
C ILE A 98 -37.18 9.47 18.06
N THR A 99 -36.30 9.23 19.04
CA THR A 99 -36.57 9.58 20.45
C THR A 99 -35.89 10.91 20.78
N SER A 100 -36.75 11.86 21.10
CA SER A 100 -36.52 13.26 21.45
C SER A 100 -35.63 13.45 22.67
N SER A 101 -34.90 14.57 22.72
CA SER A 101 -34.66 15.30 23.97
C SER A 101 -34.45 16.78 23.70
N SER A 102 -35.22 17.56 24.43
CA SER A 102 -35.54 18.98 24.34
C SER A 102 -34.38 19.89 24.72
N ILE A 103 -34.30 21.07 24.08
CA ILE A 103 -33.60 22.23 24.65
C ILE A 103 -34.55 23.41 24.59
N THR A 104 -35.06 23.77 25.76
CA THR A 104 -35.87 24.95 26.02
C THR A 104 -34.93 26.12 26.35
N SER A 105 -35.10 27.28 25.72
CA SER A 105 -34.83 28.54 26.42
C SER A 105 -35.47 29.71 25.68
N SER A 106 -36.26 30.44 26.46
CA SER A 106 -37.18 31.51 26.12
C SER A 106 -36.54 32.79 25.59
N SER A 107 -37.29 33.49 24.74
CA SER A 107 -37.11 34.89 24.33
C SER A 107 -37.20 35.88 25.50
N PRO A 108 -36.67 37.10 25.32
CA PRO A 108 -37.30 38.30 25.86
C PRO A 108 -37.64 39.32 24.76
N SER A 109 -38.79 39.97 24.93
CA SER A 109 -39.35 41.02 24.09
C SER A 109 -38.78 42.40 24.41
N LEU A 110 -38.65 43.25 23.37
CA LEU A 110 -39.29 44.57 23.25
C LEU A 110 -39.15 45.07 21.81
#